data_AF-A0A2V5VM82-F1
#
_entry.id   AF-A0A2V5VM82-F1
#
_cell.length_a   1.000
_cell.length_b   1.000
_cell.length_c   1.000
_cell.angle_alpha   90.00
_cell.angle_beta   90.00
_cell.angle_gamma   90.00
#
_symmetry.space_group_name_H-M   'P 1'
#
loop_
_entity.id
_entity.type
_entity.pdbx_description
1 polymer ?
#
loop_
_entity_poly.entity_id
_entity_poly.type
_entity_poly.pdbx_seq_one_letter_code
_entity_poly.pdbx_strand_id
1 'polypeptide(L)'
;MKPNSPSFTFAPESHKRNVPMDHLRVELSASCFYLFSYHHMDVAKFESGDGKDTITISFLNRRVRISGTDLRDWAMALQTRTIESIKPVPTRYSALGSEGGAVEAIEIEDTSTQG
;
A
#
# COMPACT_ATOMS: atom_id res chain seq x y z
N MET A 1 1.95 -25.31 10.03
CA MET A 1 1.25 -24.02 9.87
C MET A 1 2.13 -23.12 9.03
N LYS A 2 1.65 -22.61 7.88
CA LYS A 2 2.35 -21.58 7.11
C LYS A 2 2.10 -20.21 7.78
N PRO A 3 3.09 -19.30 7.82
CA PRO A 3 2.99 -18.06 8.57
C PRO A 3 1.92 -17.14 7.97
N ASN A 4 1.25 -16.40 8.85
CA ASN A 4 0.38 -15.27 8.52
C ASN A 4 0.99 -14.47 7.37
N SER A 5 0.29 -14.38 6.25
CA SER A 5 0.74 -13.54 5.14
C SER A 5 0.47 -12.09 5.52
N PRO A 6 1.50 -11.24 5.69
CA PRO A 6 1.29 -9.83 5.97
C PRO A 6 0.61 -9.15 4.77
N SER A 7 -0.07 -8.03 5.02
CA SER A 7 -0.68 -7.18 3.98
C SER A 7 0.35 -6.60 2.99
N PHE A 8 1.63 -6.81 3.26
CA PHE A 8 2.79 -6.25 2.60
C PHE A 8 3.83 -7.35 2.37
N THR A 9 4.62 -7.14 1.33
CA THR A 9 5.89 -7.84 1.17
C THR A 9 6.92 -6.74 1.00
N PHE A 10 7.83 -6.62 1.97
CA PHE A 10 9.06 -5.86 1.77
C PHE A 10 9.92 -6.60 0.76
N ALA A 11 10.78 -5.87 0.05
CA ALA A 11 11.77 -6.47 -0.84
C ALA A 11 12.50 -7.64 -0.14
N PRO A 12 12.70 -8.79 -0.80
CA PRO A 12 13.39 -9.91 -0.18
C PRO A 12 14.79 -9.50 0.30
N GLU A 13 15.20 -9.93 1.50
CA GLU A 13 16.54 -9.66 2.07
C GLU A 13 17.71 -10.06 1.14
N SER A 14 17.47 -10.90 0.13
CA SER A 14 18.46 -11.25 -0.90
C SER A 14 18.80 -10.08 -1.84
N HIS A 15 17.99 -9.02 -1.87
CA HIS A 15 18.33 -7.74 -2.46
C HIS A 15 19.08 -6.88 -1.43
N LYS A 16 20.28 -7.34 -1.01
CA LYS A 16 21.26 -6.57 -0.20
C LYS A 16 21.90 -5.40 -0.95
N ARG A 17 21.18 -4.80 -1.89
CA ARG A 17 21.47 -3.44 -2.35
C ARG A 17 20.19 -2.69 -2.04
N ASN A 18 20.29 -1.64 -1.22
CA ASN A 18 19.25 -0.63 -1.01
C ASN A 18 18.90 0.03 -2.35
N VAL A 19 18.32 -0.72 -3.29
CA VAL A 19 17.90 -0.24 -4.59
C VAL A 19 16.45 0.18 -4.38
N PRO A 20 16.15 1.48 -4.50
CA PRO A 20 14.78 1.96 -4.46
C PRO A 20 13.93 1.21 -5.50
N MET A 21 12.71 0.84 -5.15
CA MET A 21 11.78 0.25 -6.11
C MET A 21 11.37 1.29 -7.16
N ASP A 22 11.28 0.86 -8.41
CA ASP A 22 10.77 1.70 -9.50
C ASP A 22 9.24 1.75 -9.53
N HIS A 23 8.58 0.69 -9.04
CA HIS A 23 7.13 0.53 -9.10
C HIS A 23 6.55 0.06 -7.77
N LEU A 24 5.38 0.59 -7.44
CA LEU A 24 4.50 0.15 -6.37
C LEU A 24 3.42 -0.77 -6.98
N ARG A 25 3.37 -2.03 -6.55
CA ARG A 25 2.28 -2.94 -6.91
C ARG A 25 1.11 -2.75 -5.95
N VAL A 26 -0.09 -2.52 -6.48
CA VAL A 26 -1.32 -2.37 -5.69
C VAL A 26 -2.29 -3.47 -6.13
N GLU A 27 -2.49 -4.47 -5.28
CA GLU A 27 -3.36 -5.62 -5.56
C GLU A 27 -4.77 -5.33 -5.03
N LEU A 28 -5.77 -5.35 -5.92
CA LEU A 28 -7.18 -5.20 -5.55
C LEU A 28 -7.84 -6.54 -5.25
N SER A 29 -7.34 -7.61 -5.88
CA SER A 29 -7.77 -8.99 -5.67
C SER A 29 -6.65 -9.95 -6.09
N ALA A 30 -6.86 -11.25 -5.89
CA ALA A 30 -5.89 -12.28 -6.31
C ALA A 30 -5.63 -12.31 -7.83
N SER A 31 -6.52 -11.73 -8.65
CA SER A 31 -6.42 -11.72 -10.11
C SER A 31 -6.22 -10.34 -10.73
N CYS A 32 -6.16 -9.27 -9.92
CA CYS A 32 -6.08 -7.91 -10.42
C CYS A 32 -5.13 -7.05 -9.57
N PHE A 33 -4.14 -6.45 -10.24
CA PHE A 33 -3.24 -5.48 -9.64
C PHE A 33 -2.93 -4.33 -10.61
N TYR A 34 -2.52 -3.20 -10.05
CA TYR A 34 -1.97 -2.06 -10.75
C TYR A 34 -0.48 -1.94 -10.43
N LEU A 35 0.33 -1.51 -11.40
CA LEU A 35 1.71 -1.10 -11.17
C LEU A 35 1.80 0.41 -11.36
N PHE A 36 2.08 1.12 -10.28
CA PHE A 36 2.28 2.57 -10.31
C PHE A 36 3.77 2.88 -10.24
N SER A 37 4.27 3.78 -11.09
CA SER A 37 5.66 4.20 -11.01
C SER A 37 5.88 5.11 -9.80
N TYR A 38 6.87 4.79 -8.97
CA TYR A 38 7.30 5.68 -7.89
C TYR A 38 7.84 7.01 -8.40
N HIS A 39 8.35 7.05 -9.63
CA HIS A 39 8.85 8.27 -10.26
C HIS A 39 7.73 9.23 -10.67
N HIS A 40 6.49 8.74 -10.79
CA HIS A 40 5.31 9.54 -11.13
C HIS A 40 4.36 9.75 -9.94
N MET A 41 4.80 9.38 -8.73
CA MET A 41 4.07 9.69 -7.50
C MET A 41 4.22 11.18 -7.21
N ASP A 42 3.09 11.88 -7.20
CA ASP A 42 3.05 13.33 -6.97
C ASP A 42 3.02 13.64 -5.47
N VAL A 43 2.03 13.09 -4.77
CA VAL A 43 1.90 13.27 -3.32
C VAL A 43 1.42 11.99 -2.64
N ALA A 44 1.98 11.70 -1.46
CA ALA A 44 1.44 10.74 -0.53
C ALA A 44 1.03 11.48 0.75
N LYS A 45 -0.24 11.34 1.15
CA LYS A 45 -0.82 11.96 2.35
C LYS A 45 -1.21 10.85 3.32
N PHE A 46 -0.78 10.98 4.58
CA PHE A 46 -1.24 10.14 5.67
C PHE A 46 -2.15 10.93 6.61
N GLU A 47 -3.27 10.31 6.98
CA GLU A 47 -4.21 10.83 7.96
C GLU A 47 -4.53 9.71 8.95
N SER A 48 -4.34 9.99 10.23
CA SER A 48 -4.79 9.09 11.30
C SER A 48 -6.13 9.59 11.82
N GLY A 49 -7.10 8.68 11.92
CA GLY A 49 -8.41 8.92 12.51
C GLY A 49 -8.65 7.99 13.69
N ASP A 50 -9.74 8.22 14.43
CA ASP A 50 -10.13 7.38 15.57
C ASP A 50 -10.44 5.95 15.12
N GLY A 51 -9.43 5.08 15.23
CA GLY A 51 -9.52 3.66 14.88
C GLY A 51 -9.36 3.35 13.38
N LYS A 52 -9.09 4.35 12.53
CA LYS A 52 -8.87 4.13 11.10
C LYS A 52 -7.91 5.16 10.49
N ASP A 53 -6.83 4.65 9.93
CA ASP A 53 -5.85 5.42 9.16
C ASP A 53 -6.20 5.40 7.67
N THR A 54 -5.78 6.45 6.96
CA THR A 54 -5.89 6.56 5.51
C THR A 54 -4.56 7.04 4.91
N ILE A 55 -4.09 6.35 3.87
CA ILE A 55 -3.04 6.83 2.97
C ILE A 55 -3.68 7.16 1.63
N THR A 56 -3.50 8.39 1.16
CA THR A 56 -3.90 8.82 -0.18
C THR A 56 -2.64 9.07 -1.01
N ILE A 57 -2.49 8.34 -2.11
CA ILE A 57 -1.38 8.48 -3.05
C ILE A 57 -1.92 9.03 -4.37
N SER A 58 -1.45 10.20 -4.77
CA SER A 58 -1.80 10.81 -6.05
C SER A 58 -0.71 10.53 -7.08
N PHE A 59 -1.16 10.09 -8.25
CA PHE A 59 -0.40 10.01 -9.48
C PHE A 59 -1.09 10.91 -10.51
N LEU A 60 -0.40 11.21 -11.62
CA LEU A 60 -0.89 12.15 -12.65
C LEU A 60 -2.37 11.99 -13.02
N ASN A 61 -2.82 10.76 -13.29
CA ASN A 61 -4.20 10.47 -13.72
C ASN A 61 -4.95 9.53 -12.78
N ARG A 62 -4.41 9.27 -11.59
CA ARG A 62 -4.95 8.26 -10.67
C ARG A 62 -4.78 8.68 -9.23
N ARG A 63 -5.75 8.35 -8.40
CA ARG A 63 -5.64 8.43 -6.95
C ARG A 63 -5.83 7.04 -6.36
N VAL A 64 -4.91 6.63 -5.50
CA VAL A 64 -5.00 5.39 -4.72
C VAL A 64 -5.31 5.77 -3.29
N ARG A 65 -6.42 5.26 -2.75
CA ARG A 65 -6.81 5.44 -1.35
C ARG A 65 -6.72 4.11 -0.63
N ILE A 66 -5.88 4.05 0.40
CA ILE A 66 -5.65 2.87 1.23
C ILE A 66 -6.19 3.20 2.61
N SER A 67 -7.07 2.36 3.14
CA SER A 67 -7.62 2.54 4.49
C SER A 67 -7.41 1.30 5.34
N GLY A 68 -7.20 1.49 6.64
CA GLY A 68 -6.82 0.42 7.53
C GLY A 68 -6.42 0.89 8.92
N THR A 69 -5.61 0.12 9.62
CA THR A 69 -5.09 0.47 10.96
C THR A 69 -3.56 0.42 10.99
N ASP A 70 -2.95 1.26 11.82
CA ASP A 70 -1.50 1.33 12.03
C ASP A 70 -0.70 1.48 10.72
N LEU A 71 -1.18 2.35 9.82
CA LEU A 71 -0.60 2.56 8.49
C LEU A 71 0.56 3.60 8.49
N ARG A 72 0.92 4.17 9.64
CA ARG A 72 1.95 5.22 9.72
C ARG A 72 3.31 4.78 9.15
N ASP A 73 3.79 3.61 9.56
CA ASP A 73 5.09 3.10 9.12
C ASP A 73 5.11 2.85 7.61
N TRP A 74 3.97 2.54 7.02
CA TRP A 74 3.82 2.39 5.58
C TRP A 74 3.90 3.73 4.86
N ALA A 75 3.20 4.74 5.37
CA ALA A 75 3.29 6.07 4.81
C ALA A 75 4.74 6.58 4.80
N MET A 76 5.51 6.25 5.85
CA MET A 76 6.93 6.56 5.91
C MET A 76 7.77 5.72 4.92
N ALA A 77 7.47 4.42 4.77
CA ALA A 77 8.19 3.54 3.84
C ALA A 77 8.01 3.91 2.35
N LEU A 78 6.92 4.62 2.00
CA LEU A 78 6.76 5.20 0.66
C LEU A 78 7.88 6.20 0.31
N GLN A 79 8.40 6.94 1.29
CA GLN A 79 9.50 7.90 1.09
C GLN A 79 10.77 7.21 0.59
N THR A 80 11.06 6.01 1.10
CA THR A 80 12.28 5.26 0.77
C THR A 80 12.08 4.29 -0.40
N ARG A 81 10.87 4.24 -0.99
CA ARG A 81 10.50 3.33 -2.10
C ARG A 81 10.84 1.87 -1.78
N THR A 82 10.57 1.44 -0.55
CA THR A 82 10.90 0.10 -0.07
C THR A 82 9.72 -0.88 -0.12
N ILE A 83 8.52 -0.38 -0.44
CA ILE A 83 7.30 -1.19 -0.53
C ILE A 83 7.20 -1.78 -1.93
N GLU A 84 7.23 -3.11 -2.03
CA GLU A 84 7.07 -3.81 -3.32
C GLU A 84 5.60 -3.94 -3.70
N SER A 85 4.75 -4.36 -2.74
CA SER A 85 3.34 -4.59 -2.98
C SER A 85 2.45 -4.27 -1.78
N ILE A 86 1.25 -3.74 -2.05
CA ILE A 86 0.18 -3.49 -1.09
C ILE A 86 -1.04 -4.31 -1.48
N LYS A 87 -1.64 -5.02 -0.52
CA LYS A 87 -2.89 -5.76 -0.73
C LYS A 87 -3.78 -5.71 0.53
N PRO A 88 -5.10 -5.77 0.40
CA PRO A 88 -5.98 -5.91 1.55
C PRO A 88 -5.72 -7.20 2.32
N VAL A 89 -5.84 -7.14 3.64
CA VAL A 89 -5.87 -8.34 4.49
C VAL A 89 -7.14 -9.13 4.12
N PRO A 90 -7.02 -10.42 3.76
CA PRO A 90 -8.21 -11.24 3.54
C PRO A 90 -9.08 -11.28 4.80
N THR A 91 -10.40 -11.11 4.67
CA THR A 91 -11.36 -10.98 5.78
C THR A 91 -11.27 -12.10 6.83
N ARG A 92 -10.84 -13.30 6.42
CA ARG A 92 -10.61 -14.45 7.32
C ARG A 92 -9.46 -14.27 8.32
N TYR A 93 -8.61 -13.25 8.14
CA TYR A 93 -7.47 -12.95 8.99
C TYR A 93 -7.56 -11.57 9.67
N SER A 94 -8.63 -10.80 9.46
CA SER A 94 -8.80 -9.48 10.10
C SER A 94 -8.81 -9.57 11.63
N ALA A 95 -9.36 -10.66 12.18
CA ALA A 95 -9.41 -10.91 13.62
C ALA A 95 -8.08 -11.38 14.23
N LEU A 96 -7.08 -11.74 13.42
CA LEU A 96 -5.84 -12.31 13.94
C LEU A 96 -4.79 -11.26 14.34
N GLY A 97 -5.00 -9.98 14.00
CA GLY A 97 -4.00 -8.93 14.19
C GLY A 97 -2.77 -9.20 13.32
N SER A 98 -2.47 -8.28 12.41
CA SER A 98 -1.17 -8.31 11.72
C SER A 98 -0.14 -7.65 12.65
N GLU A 99 1.02 -8.27 12.86
CA GLU A 99 2.17 -7.54 13.41
C GLU A 99 2.57 -6.49 12.35
N GLY A 100 2.20 -5.24 12.60
CA GLY A 100 2.28 -4.14 11.62
C GLY A 100 0.97 -3.93 10.85
N GLY A 101 0.75 -2.70 10.40
CA GLY A 101 -0.55 -2.21 9.92
C GLY A 101 -1.35 -3.12 8.99
N ALA A 102 -2.67 -3.07 9.16
CA ALA A 102 -3.63 -3.89 8.42
C ALA A 102 -4.34 -3.03 7.37
N VAL A 103 -4.20 -3.41 6.10
CA VAL A 103 -4.96 -2.77 5.01
C VAL A 103 -6.35 -3.42 4.93
N GLU A 104 -7.40 -2.64 5.12
CA GLU A 104 -8.79 -3.11 5.03
C GLU A 104 -9.34 -2.96 3.62
N ALA A 105 -9.07 -1.82 2.99
CA ALA A 105 -9.61 -1.51 1.67
C ALA A 105 -8.63 -0.67 0.86
N ILE A 106 -8.66 -0.89 -0.46
CA ILE A 106 -7.92 -0.12 -1.45
C ILE A 106 -8.91 0.30 -2.53
N GLU A 107 -8.92 1.60 -2.84
CA GLU A 107 -9.73 2.19 -3.90
C GLU A 107 -8.79 2.90 -4.88
N ILE A 108 -9.10 2.77 -6.18
CA ILE A 108 -8.35 3.45 -7.25
C ILE A 108 -9.35 4.26 -8.07
N GLU A 109 -9.11 5.55 -8.16
CA GLU A 109 -9.95 6.51 -8.87
C GLU A 109 -9.19 7.12 -10.04
N ASP A 110 -9.88 7.36 -11.15
CA ASP A 110 -9.39 8.14 -12.28
C ASP A 110 -9.53 9.64 -11.94
N THR A 111 -8.41 10.36 -11.88
CA THR A 111 -8.45 11.81 -11.64
C THR A 111 -8.69 12.63 -12.90
N SER A 112 -8.70 11.99 -14.09
CA SER A 112 -8.91 12.62 -15.40
C SER A 112 -10.38 12.96 -15.71
N THR A 113 -11.18 13.29 -14.69
CA THR A 113 -12.58 13.71 -14.88
C THR A 113 -12.90 14.93 -14.02
N GLN A 114 -12.41 16.10 -14.41
CA GLN A 114 -13.16 17.36 -14.45
C GLN A 114 -12.57 18.18 -15.61
N GLY A 115 -13.44 18.59 -16.54
CA GLY A 115 -13.06 19.25 -17.79
C GLY A 115 -12.64 20.70 -17.67
#